data_AF-A0A1Z4JEI0-F1
#
_entry.id   AF-A0A1Z4JEI0-F1
#
_cell.length_a   1.000
_cell.length_b   1.000
_cell.length_c   1.000
_cell.angle_alpha   90.00
_cell.angle_beta   90.00
_cell.angle_gamma   90.00
#
_symmetry.space_group_name_H-M   'P 1'
#
loop_
_entity.id
_entity.type
_entity.pdbx_description
1 polymer ?
#
loop_
_entity_poly.entity_id
_entity_poly.type
_entity_poly.pdbx_seq_one_letter_code
_entity_poly.pdbx_strand_id
1 'polypeptide(L)'
;MSRGFFQQHTWLRFFYRQTQRSGFTLLELLVAMVIGGIISAGLLVLVVQLIQANSREAARSDTQRDLQAAIDYIARDVREAVYVYDGNCLLERPTGSTLECPGLRRYLPENISENASNTPVLAFWRVDALPQILRDRCKNNADRFANPRDLPAEVRGVPCLSGRMYSLVVYSLNSEQTTGAVGRARIRRYELPQFTAQGGAQIPPQINTGWVDPVSKETNFFSWPLNISTLTASSPLSLQASRPGRTTSNFVLTDFVDRIGLYDGAGNKAQPPILNGYEVTPRRESSASNEPPRGFYVYVKGTENKGALNQEVVIRIQGDAAGRPGVAGVNLARPVIPISLETRVLTRGVTDKAAE
;
A
#
# COMPACT_ATOMS: atom_id res chain seq x y z
N MET A 1 -87.59 10.49 51.53
CA MET A 1 -87.23 9.09 51.19
C MET A 1 -85.90 9.16 50.44
N SER A 2 -84.80 8.51 50.78
CA SER A 2 -84.48 7.45 51.72
C SER A 2 -83.05 7.70 52.23
N ARG A 3 -82.79 7.30 53.46
CA ARG A 3 -81.50 7.36 54.16
C ARG A 3 -80.53 6.33 53.58
N GLY A 4 -79.24 6.66 53.60
CA GLY A 4 -78.12 5.76 53.31
C GLY A 4 -76.86 6.24 54.01
N PHE A 5 -76.81 5.97 55.31
CA PHE A 5 -75.71 6.16 56.25
C PHE A 5 -74.55 5.21 55.85
N PHE A 6 -73.29 5.63 55.79
CA PHE A 6 -72.15 4.75 56.15
C PHE A 6 -70.85 5.52 56.41
N GLN A 7 -70.59 5.69 57.71
CA GLN A 7 -69.32 5.66 58.46
C GLN A 7 -68.00 6.11 57.80
N GLN A 8 -67.52 7.23 58.36
CA GLN A 8 -66.10 7.54 58.56
C GLN A 8 -65.38 6.39 59.29
N HIS A 9 -64.28 5.92 58.71
CA HIS A 9 -63.18 5.34 59.46
C HIS A 9 -61.86 5.97 59.02
N THR A 10 -61.57 7.12 59.62
CA THR A 10 -60.22 7.67 59.77
C THR A 10 -59.34 6.65 60.48
N TRP A 11 -58.50 5.97 59.72
CA TRP A 11 -57.40 5.14 60.21
C TRP A 11 -56.05 5.76 59.82
N LEU A 12 -55.81 6.99 60.29
CA LEU A 12 -54.45 7.51 60.39
C LEU A 12 -53.88 7.05 61.73
N ARG A 13 -53.46 5.78 61.76
CA ARG A 13 -52.61 5.28 62.84
C ARG A 13 -51.22 5.88 62.67
N PHE A 14 -50.98 6.92 63.46
CA PHE A 14 -49.79 7.08 64.29
C PHE A 14 -48.60 6.18 63.90
N PHE A 15 -47.80 6.61 62.92
CA PHE A 15 -46.41 6.20 62.87
C PHE A 15 -45.69 6.94 63.98
N TYR A 16 -45.39 6.21 65.05
CA TYR A 16 -44.58 6.65 66.17
C TYR A 16 -43.25 7.15 65.61
N ARG A 17 -43.08 8.48 65.54
CA ARG A 17 -41.78 9.11 65.32
C ARG A 17 -40.90 8.80 66.52
N GLN A 18 -40.18 7.68 66.47
CA GLN A 18 -38.94 7.56 67.21
C GLN A 18 -37.86 8.31 66.42
N THR A 19 -37.63 9.57 66.77
CA THR A 19 -36.35 10.21 66.45
C THR A 19 -35.29 9.62 67.36
N GLN A 20 -34.81 8.42 67.02
CA GLN A 20 -33.56 7.91 67.54
C GLN A 20 -32.46 8.81 66.97
N ARG A 21 -31.95 9.74 67.78
CA ARG A 21 -30.66 10.37 67.51
C ARG A 21 -29.59 9.31 67.74
N SER A 22 -29.43 8.39 66.80
CA SER A 22 -28.30 7.48 66.74
C SER A 22 -27.14 8.24 66.10
N GLY A 23 -26.15 8.62 66.90
CA GLY A 23 -24.87 9.08 66.37
C GLY A 23 -24.19 7.90 65.66
N PHE A 24 -23.61 8.14 64.48
CA PHE A 24 -22.82 7.12 63.77
C PHE A 24 -21.74 6.58 64.69
N THR A 25 -21.65 5.26 64.78
CA THR A 25 -20.54 4.62 65.48
C THR A 25 -19.27 4.74 64.62
N LEU A 26 -18.10 4.88 65.27
CA LEU A 26 -16.82 4.97 64.55
C LEU A 26 -16.58 3.75 63.65
N LEU A 27 -17.09 2.58 64.07
CA LEU A 27 -17.02 1.33 63.29
C LEU A 27 -17.89 1.38 62.02
N GLU A 28 -19.10 1.94 62.07
CA GLU A 28 -19.94 2.11 60.87
C GLU A 28 -19.28 3.04 59.84
N LEU A 29 -18.66 4.14 60.29
CA LEU A 29 -17.92 5.03 59.39
C LEU A 29 -16.69 4.34 58.77
N LEU A 30 -16.00 3.49 59.53
CA LEU A 30 -14.88 2.71 59.02
C LEU A 30 -15.33 1.71 57.97
N VAL A 31 -16.40 0.94 58.22
CA VAL A 31 -16.94 -0.03 57.27
C VAL A 31 -17.46 0.68 56.01
N ALA A 32 -18.15 1.81 56.15
CA ALA A 32 -18.62 2.60 55.02
C ALA A 32 -17.46 3.11 54.14
N MET A 33 -16.37 3.59 54.74
CA MET A 33 -15.17 4.00 53.99
C MET A 33 -14.52 2.83 53.25
N VAL A 34 -14.42 1.66 53.89
CA VAL A 34 -13.86 0.45 53.25
C VAL A 34 -14.72 0.02 52.06
N ILE A 35 -16.03 -0.08 52.23
CA ILE A 35 -16.96 -0.46 51.16
C ILE A 35 -16.93 0.59 50.03
N GLY A 36 -16.98 1.88 50.37
CA GLY A 36 -16.89 2.97 49.40
C GLY A 36 -15.58 2.96 48.62
N GLY A 37 -14.46 2.65 49.29
CA GLY A 37 -13.15 2.47 48.67
C GLY A 37 -13.12 1.31 47.68
N ILE A 38 -13.68 0.15 48.05
CA ILE A 38 -13.77 -1.02 47.17
C ILE A 38 -14.63 -0.72 45.92
N ILE A 39 -15.79 -0.08 46.10
CA ILE A 39 -16.67 0.29 44.98
C ILE A 39 -15.96 1.29 44.05
N SER A 40 -15.33 2.33 44.62
CA SER A 40 -14.62 3.34 43.85
C SER A 40 -13.45 2.74 43.05
N ALA A 41 -12.69 1.83 43.68
CA ALA A 41 -11.61 1.10 42.99
C ALA A 41 -12.15 0.23 41.84
N GLY A 42 -13.26 -0.47 42.05
CA GLY A 42 -13.92 -1.26 41.00
C GLY A 42 -14.36 -0.41 39.81
N LEU A 43 -14.95 0.76 40.06
CA LEU A 43 -15.35 1.70 39.00
C LEU A 43 -14.15 2.25 38.22
N LEU A 44 -13.05 2.59 38.90
CA LEU A 44 -11.82 3.06 38.25
C LEU A 44 -11.24 2.00 37.31
N VAL A 45 -11.21 0.72 37.73
CA VAL A 45 -10.75 -0.38 36.87
C VAL A 45 -11.62 -0.50 35.62
N LEU A 46 -12.94 -0.41 35.77
CA LEU A 46 -13.88 -0.47 34.64
C LEU A 46 -13.65 0.68 33.65
N VAL A 47 -13.46 1.91 34.15
CA VAL A 47 -13.17 3.08 33.30
C VAL A 47 -11.87 2.89 32.52
N VAL A 48 -10.81 2.38 33.16
CA VAL A 48 -9.54 2.10 32.48
C VAL A 48 -9.72 1.06 31.37
N GLN A 49 -10.46 -0.01 31.63
CA GLN A 49 -10.75 -1.03 30.63
C GLN A 49 -11.56 -0.45 29.44
N LEU A 50 -12.54 0.41 29.72
CA LEU A 50 -13.34 1.06 28.68
C LEU A 50 -12.49 2.00 27.82
N ILE A 51 -11.62 2.82 28.44
CA ILE A 51 -10.70 3.71 27.72
C ILE A 51 -9.74 2.90 26.83
N GLN A 52 -9.19 1.81 27.36
CA GLN A 52 -8.31 0.93 26.60
C GLN A 52 -9.04 0.29 25.40
N ALA A 53 -10.25 -0.24 25.62
CA ALA A 53 -11.06 -0.80 24.56
C ALA A 53 -11.38 0.24 23.47
N ASN A 54 -11.80 1.44 23.87
CA ASN A 54 -12.08 2.54 22.95
C ASN A 54 -10.84 2.95 22.15
N SER A 55 -9.67 3.02 22.80
CA SER A 55 -8.41 3.35 22.13
C SER A 55 -8.01 2.29 21.08
N ARG A 56 -8.23 1.00 21.36
CA ARG A 56 -7.96 -0.08 20.42
C ARG A 56 -8.91 -0.07 19.23
N GLU A 57 -10.20 0.19 19.48
CA GLU A 57 -11.19 0.29 18.41
C GLU A 57 -10.93 1.50 17.51
N ALA A 58 -10.56 2.64 18.09
CA ALA A 58 -10.13 3.81 17.35
C ALA A 58 -8.89 3.51 16.48
N ALA A 59 -7.86 2.87 17.06
CA ALA A 59 -6.65 2.49 16.34
C ALA A 59 -6.95 1.53 15.17
N ARG A 60 -7.87 0.57 15.36
CA ARG A 60 -8.33 -0.35 14.31
C ARG A 60 -9.05 0.40 13.20
N SER A 61 -10.03 1.24 13.56
CA SER A 61 -10.84 2.01 12.60
C SER A 61 -9.98 2.95 11.76
N ASP A 62 -9.05 3.67 12.39
CA ASP A 62 -8.14 4.58 11.69
C ASP A 62 -7.17 3.83 10.78
N THR A 63 -6.67 2.67 11.22
CA THR A 63 -5.82 1.82 10.38
C THR A 63 -6.59 1.27 9.18
N GLN A 64 -7.83 0.82 9.37
CA GLN A 64 -8.68 0.39 8.26
C GLN A 64 -8.92 1.51 7.25
N ARG A 65 -9.22 2.73 7.71
CA ARG A 65 -9.42 3.89 6.84
C ARG A 65 -8.16 4.23 6.04
N ASP A 66 -6.99 4.22 6.69
CA ASP A 66 -5.70 4.50 6.05
C ASP A 66 -5.35 3.44 4.99
N LEU A 67 -5.54 2.17 5.30
CA LEU A 67 -5.29 1.07 4.36
C LEU A 67 -6.27 1.08 3.20
N GLN A 68 -7.54 1.45 3.44
CA GLN A 68 -8.52 1.63 2.36
C GLN A 68 -8.11 2.76 1.43
N ALA A 69 -7.67 3.90 1.96
CA ALA A 69 -7.15 4.99 1.13
C ALA A 69 -5.92 4.56 0.31
N ALA A 70 -5.00 3.80 0.92
CA ALA A 70 -3.83 3.27 0.24
C ALA A 70 -4.21 2.28 -0.88
N ILE A 71 -5.10 1.32 -0.61
CA ILE A 71 -5.50 0.31 -1.61
C ILE A 71 -6.26 0.96 -2.77
N ASP A 72 -7.10 1.96 -2.49
CA ASP A 72 -7.83 2.72 -3.51
C ASP A 72 -6.89 3.58 -4.36
N TYR A 73 -5.82 4.11 -3.77
CA TYR A 73 -4.76 4.81 -4.49
C TYR A 73 -4.04 3.86 -5.46
N ILE A 74 -3.56 2.71 -4.96
CA ILE A 74 -2.86 1.72 -5.79
C ILE A 74 -3.78 1.23 -6.90
N ALA A 75 -5.04 0.93 -6.59
CA ALA A 75 -6.01 0.48 -7.57
C ALA A 75 -6.27 1.52 -8.67
N ARG A 76 -6.29 2.82 -8.34
CA ARG A 76 -6.40 3.89 -9.35
C ARG A 76 -5.18 3.91 -10.27
N ASP A 77 -3.97 3.85 -9.73
CA ASP A 77 -2.77 3.80 -10.57
C ASP A 77 -2.77 2.55 -11.48
N VAL A 78 -3.16 1.39 -10.96
CA VAL A 78 -3.20 0.14 -11.74
C VAL A 78 -4.25 0.19 -12.85
N ARG A 79 -5.38 0.89 -12.66
CA ARG A 79 -6.38 1.08 -13.74
C ARG A 79 -5.81 1.82 -14.95
N GLU A 80 -4.78 2.63 -14.75
CA GLU A 80 -4.09 3.38 -15.80
C GLU A 80 -2.86 2.63 -16.36
N ALA A 81 -2.64 1.40 -15.89
CA ALA A 81 -1.53 0.59 -16.34
C ALA A 81 -1.73 0.12 -17.80
N VAL A 82 -0.66 0.21 -18.56
CA VAL A 82 -0.50 -0.35 -19.91
C VAL A 82 0.00 -1.79 -19.84
N TYR A 83 0.88 -2.06 -18.88
CA TYR A 83 1.50 -3.37 -18.69
C TYR A 83 1.89 -3.56 -17.22
N VAL A 84 1.54 -4.70 -16.63
CA VAL A 84 1.82 -5.09 -15.25
C VAL A 84 2.78 -6.28 -15.23
N TYR A 85 3.84 -6.20 -14.44
CA TYR A 85 4.78 -7.31 -14.23
C TYR A 85 4.25 -8.29 -13.20
N ASP A 86 4.42 -9.59 -13.48
CA ASP A 86 4.17 -10.66 -12.51
C ASP A 86 5.40 -10.98 -11.66
N GLY A 87 5.21 -11.92 -10.72
CA GLY A 87 6.27 -12.42 -9.86
C GLY A 87 7.40 -13.14 -10.60
N ASN A 88 7.17 -13.63 -11.82
CA ASN A 88 8.21 -14.27 -12.63
C ASN A 88 9.19 -13.24 -13.20
N CYS A 89 8.73 -12.02 -13.46
CA CYS A 89 9.51 -10.97 -14.12
C CYS A 89 9.98 -9.88 -13.15
N LEU A 90 9.37 -9.74 -11.97
CA LEU A 90 9.65 -8.62 -11.07
C LEU A 90 10.97 -8.74 -10.30
N LEU A 91 11.20 -9.88 -9.63
CA LEU A 91 12.33 -10.00 -8.70
C LEU A 91 13.60 -10.47 -9.39
N GLU A 92 13.62 -11.70 -9.87
CA GLU A 92 14.81 -12.32 -10.45
C GLU A 92 14.45 -12.95 -11.78
N ARG A 93 15.44 -12.98 -12.66
CA ARG A 93 15.34 -13.76 -13.88
C ARG A 93 15.38 -15.25 -13.54
N PRO A 94 14.40 -16.06 -13.94
CA PRO A 94 14.38 -17.48 -13.63
C PRO A 94 15.57 -18.18 -14.30
N THR A 95 16.37 -18.92 -13.53
CA THR A 95 17.50 -19.69 -14.03
C THR A 95 17.02 -20.88 -14.87
N GLY A 96 17.57 -21.05 -16.07
CA GLY A 96 17.25 -22.19 -16.94
C GLY A 96 15.86 -22.14 -17.58
N SER A 97 15.17 -20.99 -17.52
CA SER A 97 13.87 -20.81 -18.15
C SER A 97 14.00 -20.26 -19.56
N THR A 98 13.13 -20.73 -20.46
CA THR A 98 12.87 -20.13 -21.77
C THR A 98 12.05 -18.84 -21.69
N LEU A 99 11.58 -18.44 -20.49
CA LEU A 99 10.92 -17.15 -20.31
C LEU A 99 11.92 -16.02 -20.57
N GLU A 100 11.60 -15.21 -21.55
CA GLU A 100 12.34 -14.02 -22.00
C GLU A 100 12.19 -12.84 -21.03
N CYS A 101 12.09 -13.08 -19.72
CA CYS A 101 11.87 -12.01 -18.75
C CYS A 101 13.18 -11.43 -18.17
N PRO A 102 13.21 -10.13 -17.82
CA PRO A 102 14.43 -9.42 -17.45
C PRO A 102 14.82 -9.59 -15.97
N GLY A 103 13.87 -9.78 -15.06
CA GLY A 103 14.13 -9.67 -13.62
C GLY A 103 14.37 -8.21 -13.21
N LEU A 104 13.28 -7.47 -13.00
CA LEU A 104 13.30 -6.00 -12.89
C LEU A 104 14.14 -5.47 -11.72
N ARG A 105 14.25 -6.20 -10.60
CA ARG A 105 14.94 -5.77 -9.36
C ARG A 105 16.32 -5.15 -9.60
N ARG A 106 17.11 -5.72 -10.52
CA ARG A 106 18.49 -5.27 -10.83
C ARG A 106 18.55 -3.95 -11.61
N TYR A 107 17.44 -3.53 -12.20
CA TYR A 107 17.32 -2.31 -13.01
C TYR A 107 16.60 -1.17 -12.29
N LEU A 108 16.07 -1.47 -11.10
CA LEU A 108 15.49 -0.50 -10.19
C LEU A 108 16.57 0.14 -9.31
N PRO A 109 16.31 1.35 -8.76
CA PRO A 109 17.16 1.96 -7.75
C PRO A 109 17.46 1.04 -6.57
N GLU A 110 18.71 1.06 -6.08
CA GLU A 110 19.17 0.23 -4.96
C GLU A 110 18.30 0.38 -3.69
N ASN A 111 17.81 1.59 -3.41
CA ASN A 111 17.00 1.88 -2.23
C ASN A 111 15.63 1.21 -2.24
N ILE A 112 15.16 0.73 -3.39
CA ILE A 112 13.90 -0.02 -3.51
C ILE A 112 14.08 -1.51 -3.80
N SER A 113 15.27 -1.93 -4.25
CA SER A 113 15.45 -3.27 -4.80
C SER A 113 16.55 -4.12 -4.17
N GLU A 114 17.50 -3.54 -3.43
CA GLU A 114 18.64 -4.29 -2.88
C GLU A 114 18.74 -4.31 -1.35
N ASN A 115 17.85 -3.58 -0.66
CA ASN A 115 17.76 -3.68 0.79
C ASN A 115 16.92 -4.91 1.17
N ALA A 116 17.42 -5.79 2.03
CA ALA A 116 16.65 -6.91 2.58
C ALA A 116 15.37 -6.47 3.32
N SER A 117 15.31 -5.20 3.73
CA SER A 117 14.14 -4.56 4.33
C SER A 117 13.22 -3.88 3.31
N ASN A 118 13.49 -3.95 2.00
CA ASN A 118 12.64 -3.35 0.97
C ASN A 118 12.42 -4.32 -0.20
N THR A 119 11.19 -4.79 -0.36
CA THR A 119 10.86 -5.78 -1.37
C THR A 119 9.89 -5.17 -2.40
N PRO A 120 10.24 -5.10 -3.69
CA PRO A 120 9.30 -4.75 -4.76
C PRO A 120 8.16 -5.76 -4.82
N VAL A 121 6.92 -5.28 -4.83
CA VAL A 121 5.71 -6.12 -4.81
C VAL A 121 4.88 -5.96 -6.08
N LEU A 122 4.81 -4.76 -6.65
CA LEU A 122 4.00 -4.49 -7.83
C LEU A 122 4.76 -3.50 -8.70
N ALA A 123 4.96 -3.82 -9.96
CA ALA A 123 5.49 -2.88 -10.94
C ALA A 123 4.62 -2.87 -12.18
N PHE A 124 4.43 -1.69 -12.76
CA PHE A 124 3.67 -1.52 -14.00
C PHE A 124 4.07 -0.24 -14.72
N TRP A 125 3.83 -0.23 -16.02
CA TRP A 125 3.92 0.95 -16.86
C TRP A 125 2.58 1.63 -16.93
N ARG A 126 2.56 2.95 -16.81
CA ARG A 126 1.37 3.78 -17.05
C ARG A 126 1.69 4.92 -18.02
N VAL A 127 0.64 5.51 -18.57
CA VAL A 127 0.75 6.70 -19.43
C VAL A 127 0.44 7.94 -18.63
N ASP A 128 1.43 8.81 -18.47
CA ASP A 128 1.28 10.10 -17.80
C ASP A 128 1.25 11.24 -18.82
N ALA A 129 0.65 12.35 -18.43
CA ALA A 129 0.76 13.59 -19.21
C ALA A 129 2.17 14.15 -19.12
N LEU A 130 2.66 14.76 -20.19
CA LEU A 130 3.95 15.47 -20.16
C LEU A 130 3.95 16.55 -19.05
N PRO A 131 5.09 16.77 -18.36
CA PRO A 131 5.26 17.88 -17.43
C PRO A 131 4.80 19.21 -18.05
N GLN A 132 4.15 20.07 -17.27
CA GLN A 132 3.57 21.33 -17.77
C GLN A 132 4.59 22.18 -18.54
N ILE A 133 5.82 22.27 -18.05
CA ILE A 133 6.92 22.99 -18.71
C ILE A 133 7.19 22.44 -20.12
N LEU A 134 7.16 21.12 -20.32
CA LEU A 134 7.33 20.53 -21.65
C LEU A 134 6.10 20.73 -22.52
N ARG A 135 4.89 20.67 -21.95
CA ARG A 135 3.65 20.99 -22.70
C ARG A 135 3.67 22.42 -23.23
N ASP A 136 4.10 23.38 -22.41
CA ASP A 136 4.19 24.79 -22.81
C ASP A 136 5.24 24.99 -23.91
N ARG A 137 6.38 24.28 -23.83
CA ARG A 137 7.39 24.30 -24.91
C ARG A 137 6.88 23.69 -26.21
N CYS A 138 6.16 22.57 -26.12
CA CYS A 138 5.50 21.98 -27.29
C CYS A 138 4.53 23.01 -27.90
N LYS A 139 3.71 23.68 -27.09
CA LYS A 139 2.78 24.71 -27.58
C LYS A 139 3.50 25.90 -28.21
N ASN A 140 4.58 26.38 -27.62
CA ASN A 140 5.33 27.55 -28.09
C ASN A 140 6.14 27.29 -29.37
N ASN A 141 6.46 26.03 -29.66
CA ASN A 141 7.16 25.61 -30.88
C ASN A 141 6.22 24.88 -31.86
N ALA A 142 4.90 25.11 -31.75
CA ALA A 142 3.91 24.38 -32.53
C ALA A 142 4.09 24.55 -34.06
N ASP A 143 4.53 25.73 -34.48
CA ASP A 143 4.87 26.07 -35.87
C ASP A 143 6.02 25.21 -36.44
N ARG A 144 6.92 24.72 -35.57
CA ARG A 144 8.10 23.96 -35.97
C ARG A 144 7.83 22.47 -36.22
N PHE A 145 6.68 21.94 -35.76
CA PHE A 145 6.34 20.53 -36.02
C PHE A 145 5.95 20.24 -37.47
N ALA A 146 5.72 21.27 -38.29
CA ALA A 146 5.52 21.10 -39.73
C ALA A 146 6.78 20.55 -40.44
N ASN A 147 7.98 20.70 -39.84
CA ASN A 147 9.23 20.26 -40.44
C ASN A 147 10.10 19.49 -39.43
N PRO A 148 9.98 18.14 -39.35
CA PRO A 148 10.63 17.33 -38.33
C PRO A 148 12.17 17.40 -38.31
N ARG A 149 12.79 17.83 -39.41
CA ARG A 149 14.26 17.93 -39.54
C ARG A 149 14.85 19.12 -38.78
N ASP A 150 14.04 20.15 -38.50
CA ASP A 150 14.50 21.40 -37.90
C ASP A 150 13.93 21.62 -36.48
N LEU A 151 13.61 20.53 -35.77
CA LEU A 151 13.07 20.64 -34.41
C LEU A 151 14.11 21.28 -33.47
N PRO A 152 13.71 22.35 -32.74
CA PRO A 152 14.55 22.97 -31.72
C PRO A 152 14.99 21.97 -30.66
N ALA A 153 16.16 22.20 -30.04
CA ALA A 153 16.72 21.31 -29.03
C ALA A 153 15.79 21.14 -27.82
N GLU A 154 14.92 22.12 -27.58
CA GLU A 154 13.96 22.21 -26.48
C GLU A 154 12.80 21.21 -26.58
N VAL A 155 12.50 20.70 -27.78
CA VAL A 155 11.38 19.77 -28.05
C VAL A 155 11.82 18.50 -28.79
N ARG A 156 13.10 18.40 -29.17
CA ARG A 156 13.64 17.23 -29.87
C ARG A 156 13.55 15.99 -29.00
N GLY A 157 12.92 14.92 -29.52
CA GLY A 157 12.71 13.67 -28.80
C GLY A 157 11.57 13.70 -27.77
N VAL A 158 10.87 14.83 -27.63
CA VAL A 158 9.66 14.94 -26.78
C VAL A 158 8.44 14.55 -27.60
N PRO A 159 7.56 13.67 -27.10
CA PRO A 159 6.34 13.26 -27.80
C PRO A 159 5.25 14.35 -27.73
N CYS A 160 5.52 15.53 -28.31
CA CYS A 160 4.65 16.70 -28.24
C CYS A 160 3.26 16.49 -28.86
N LEU A 161 3.16 15.66 -29.91
CA LEU A 161 1.89 15.36 -30.58
C LEU A 161 0.95 14.51 -29.72
N SER A 162 1.48 13.52 -28.99
CA SER A 162 0.66 12.70 -28.09
C SER A 162 0.40 13.41 -26.77
N GLY A 163 1.29 14.32 -26.35
CA GLY A 163 1.22 15.00 -25.06
C GLY A 163 1.44 14.06 -23.87
N ARG A 164 1.94 12.84 -24.13
CA ARG A 164 1.96 11.72 -23.19
C ARG A 164 3.36 11.11 -23.09
N MET A 165 3.72 10.62 -21.92
CA MET A 165 4.94 9.88 -21.65
C MET A 165 4.63 8.59 -20.90
N TYR A 166 5.59 7.66 -20.90
CA TYR A 166 5.51 6.45 -20.09
C TYR A 166 6.29 6.61 -18.79
N SER A 167 5.68 6.16 -17.69
CA SER A 167 6.31 6.11 -16.37
C SER A 167 6.23 4.69 -15.83
N LEU A 168 7.36 4.21 -15.30
CA LEU A 168 7.41 2.97 -14.55
C LEU A 168 7.09 3.27 -13.09
N VAL A 169 6.00 2.67 -12.57
CA VAL A 169 5.60 2.78 -11.17
C VAL A 169 5.91 1.47 -10.47
N VAL A 170 6.55 1.57 -9.31
CA VAL A 170 6.87 0.41 -8.47
C VAL A 170 6.39 0.65 -7.05
N TYR A 171 5.57 -0.25 -6.54
CA TYR A 171 5.23 -0.33 -5.13
C TYR A 171 6.08 -1.38 -4.44
N SER A 172 6.61 -1.02 -3.26
CA SER A 172 7.45 -1.89 -2.47
C SER A 172 7.01 -1.91 -1.01
N LEU A 173 7.21 -3.05 -0.36
CA LEU A 173 7.02 -3.22 1.07
C LEU A 173 8.35 -2.96 1.77
N ASN A 174 8.41 -1.89 2.56
CA ASN A 174 9.60 -1.47 3.28
C ASN A 174 9.41 -1.67 4.78
N SER A 175 10.26 -2.46 5.42
CA SER A 175 10.27 -2.72 6.86
C SER A 175 11.44 -2.01 7.57
N GLU A 176 12.00 -0.98 6.96
CA GLU A 176 13.13 -0.25 7.51
C GLU A 176 12.65 0.77 8.56
N GLN A 177 13.19 0.64 9.78
CA GLN A 177 12.89 1.51 10.91
C GLN A 177 13.74 2.78 10.83
N THR A 178 13.33 3.71 9.97
CA THR A 178 13.94 5.04 9.80
C THR A 178 13.18 6.11 10.59
N THR A 179 13.75 7.30 10.75
CA THR A 179 13.07 8.44 11.38
C THR A 179 11.74 8.74 10.69
N GLY A 180 10.64 8.68 11.44
CA GLY A 180 9.27 8.80 10.90
C GLY A 180 8.58 7.47 10.56
N ALA A 181 9.25 6.32 10.72
CA ALA A 181 8.59 5.02 10.79
C ALA A 181 7.74 4.94 12.06
N VAL A 182 6.45 4.64 11.95
CA VAL A 182 5.60 4.44 13.12
C VAL A 182 5.14 2.98 13.25
N GLY A 183 4.86 2.30 12.14
CA GLY A 183 4.45 0.88 12.15
C GLY A 183 5.57 -0.10 11.81
N ARG A 184 5.17 -1.35 11.52
CA ARG A 184 6.12 -2.47 11.28
C ARG A 184 6.72 -2.45 9.90
N ALA A 185 5.89 -2.13 8.92
CA ALA A 185 6.27 -2.00 7.55
C ALA A 185 5.37 -0.95 6.89
N ARG A 186 5.85 -0.41 5.79
CA ARG A 186 5.20 0.65 5.04
C ARG A 186 5.16 0.31 3.56
N ILE A 187 4.14 0.78 2.87
CA ILE A 187 4.10 0.72 1.42
C ILE A 187 4.72 2.00 0.88
N ARG A 188 5.76 1.84 0.06
CA ARG A 188 6.41 2.93 -0.67
C ARG A 188 6.05 2.85 -2.13
N ARG A 189 5.92 4.01 -2.77
CA ARG A 189 5.75 4.13 -4.21
C ARG A 189 6.95 4.85 -4.78
N TYR A 190 7.52 4.24 -5.80
CA TYR A 190 8.57 4.79 -6.64
C TYR A 190 8.02 5.03 -8.04
N GLU A 191 8.46 6.10 -8.67
CA GLU A 191 8.10 6.42 -10.05
C GLU A 191 9.32 6.88 -10.83
N LEU A 192 9.50 6.27 -12.01
CA LEU A 192 10.49 6.64 -13.01
C LEU A 192 9.77 7.19 -14.25
N PRO A 193 9.49 8.50 -14.30
CA PRO A 193 8.92 9.12 -15.49
C PRO A 193 9.98 9.23 -16.60
N GLN A 194 9.56 9.42 -17.84
CA GLN A 194 10.50 9.63 -18.95
C GLN A 194 11.35 10.89 -18.78
N PHE A 195 10.72 12.00 -18.41
CA PHE A 195 11.37 13.31 -18.30
C PHE A 195 11.37 13.81 -16.86
N THR A 196 12.41 14.56 -16.50
CA THR A 196 12.41 15.33 -15.25
C THR A 196 11.56 16.60 -15.40
N ALA A 197 10.91 17.02 -14.31
CA ALA A 197 10.20 18.30 -14.27
C ALA A 197 11.16 19.52 -14.15
N GLN A 198 12.48 19.31 -14.19
CA GLN A 198 13.46 20.36 -13.95
C GLN A 198 14.07 20.86 -15.27
N GLY A 199 13.92 22.15 -15.55
CA GLY A 199 14.57 22.81 -16.66
C GLY A 199 14.08 24.24 -16.87
N GLY A 200 15.01 25.21 -16.90
CA GLY A 200 14.74 26.58 -17.36
C GLY A 200 14.44 26.63 -18.86
N ALA A 201 13.92 27.76 -19.35
CA ALA A 201 13.36 27.91 -20.71
C ALA A 201 14.26 27.45 -21.88
N GLN A 202 15.57 27.33 -21.69
CA GLN A 202 16.54 26.95 -22.73
C GLN A 202 17.26 25.62 -22.48
N ILE A 203 16.92 24.87 -21.43
CA ILE A 203 17.59 23.60 -21.13
C ILE A 203 16.90 22.49 -21.92
N PRO A 204 17.60 21.71 -22.76
CA PRO A 204 17.01 20.59 -23.49
C PRO A 204 16.36 19.60 -22.53
N PRO A 205 15.27 18.93 -22.94
CA PRO A 205 14.53 17.98 -22.12
C PRO A 205 15.47 16.88 -21.62
N GLN A 206 15.58 16.74 -20.30
CA GLN A 206 16.44 15.74 -19.68
C GLN A 206 15.64 14.46 -19.44
N ILE A 207 16.03 13.39 -20.11
CA ILE A 207 15.53 12.04 -19.86
C ILE A 207 16.03 11.59 -18.48
N ASN A 208 15.17 10.97 -17.68
CA ASN A 208 15.58 10.46 -16.38
C ASN A 208 16.68 9.40 -16.53
N THR A 209 17.67 9.46 -15.65
CA THR A 209 18.72 8.46 -15.56
C THR A 209 18.11 7.07 -15.39
N GLY A 210 18.57 6.11 -16.20
CA GLY A 210 18.07 4.74 -16.21
C GLY A 210 16.68 4.55 -16.85
N TRP A 211 16.09 5.60 -17.43
CA TRP A 211 14.92 5.43 -18.29
C TRP A 211 15.36 4.94 -19.68
N VAL A 212 14.63 3.95 -20.20
CA VAL A 212 14.78 3.40 -21.56
C VAL A 212 13.39 3.34 -22.16
N ASP A 213 13.26 3.65 -23.45
CA ASP A 213 11.97 3.67 -24.14
C ASP A 213 11.36 2.26 -24.28
N PRO A 214 10.24 1.96 -23.58
CA PRO A 214 9.62 0.64 -23.59
C PRO A 214 8.80 0.38 -24.86
N VAL A 215 8.73 1.32 -25.82
CA VAL A 215 8.10 1.11 -27.14
C VAL A 215 9.11 1.18 -28.29
N SER A 216 10.41 1.11 -27.98
CA SER A 216 11.47 1.10 -28.98
C SER A 216 11.52 -0.23 -29.76
N LYS A 217 12.32 -0.28 -30.83
CA LYS A 217 12.56 -1.53 -31.57
C LYS A 217 13.48 -2.51 -30.83
N GLU A 218 14.23 -2.01 -29.86
CA GLU A 218 15.26 -2.78 -29.14
C GLU A 218 14.71 -3.42 -27.87
N THR A 219 13.67 -2.85 -27.25
CA THR A 219 13.02 -3.38 -26.05
C THR A 219 11.52 -3.16 -26.09
N ASN A 220 10.78 -3.83 -25.20
CA ASN A 220 9.33 -3.64 -25.05
C ASN A 220 8.94 -3.63 -23.56
N PHE A 221 7.68 -3.33 -23.24
CA PHE A 221 7.20 -3.35 -21.85
C PHE A 221 7.54 -4.65 -21.10
N PHE A 222 7.43 -5.81 -21.73
CA PHE A 222 7.70 -7.10 -21.12
C PHE A 222 9.21 -7.31 -20.82
N SER A 223 10.08 -6.93 -21.75
CA SER A 223 11.53 -7.19 -21.73
C SER A 223 12.36 -6.04 -21.14
N TRP A 224 11.73 -4.92 -20.81
CA TRP A 224 12.43 -3.74 -20.31
C TRP A 224 13.32 -4.03 -19.10
N PRO A 225 14.56 -3.52 -19.04
CA PRO A 225 15.22 -2.62 -20.00
C PRO A 225 16.19 -3.36 -20.93
N LEU A 226 16.00 -4.66 -21.16
CA LEU A 226 16.93 -5.48 -21.91
C LEU A 226 16.66 -5.41 -23.42
N ASN A 227 17.74 -5.59 -24.19
CA ASN A 227 17.64 -5.73 -25.63
C ASN A 227 17.02 -7.10 -26.00
N ILE A 228 15.90 -7.07 -26.72
CA ILE A 228 15.11 -8.25 -27.13
C ILE A 228 15.96 -9.28 -27.86
N SER A 229 16.89 -8.84 -28.72
CA SER A 229 17.75 -9.74 -29.50
C SER A 229 18.72 -10.57 -28.64
N THR A 230 18.95 -10.12 -27.40
CA THR A 230 19.86 -10.77 -26.46
C THR A 230 19.13 -11.42 -25.28
N LEU A 231 17.80 -11.42 -25.26
CA LEU A 231 17.02 -11.90 -24.11
C LEU A 231 17.26 -13.34 -23.75
N THR A 232 17.72 -14.20 -24.66
CA THR A 232 18.04 -15.61 -24.39
C THR A 232 19.49 -15.84 -23.97
N ALA A 233 20.34 -14.81 -24.05
CA ALA A 233 21.73 -14.90 -23.64
C ALA A 233 21.86 -15.07 -22.12
N SER A 234 22.97 -15.67 -21.68
CA SER A 234 23.31 -15.80 -20.25
C SER A 234 23.53 -14.45 -19.57
N SER A 235 23.96 -13.45 -20.32
CA SER A 235 24.13 -12.06 -19.89
C SER A 235 23.48 -11.14 -20.93
N PRO A 236 22.16 -10.92 -20.87
CA PRO A 236 21.45 -10.07 -21.82
C PRO A 236 21.94 -8.62 -21.73
N LEU A 237 21.97 -7.94 -22.86
CA LEU A 237 22.43 -6.56 -22.96
C LEU A 237 21.39 -5.62 -22.34
N SER A 238 21.78 -4.91 -21.29
CA SER A 238 20.98 -3.81 -20.75
C SER A 238 21.09 -2.57 -21.63
N LEU A 239 19.96 -1.95 -21.95
CA LEU A 239 19.90 -0.67 -22.64
C LEU A 239 19.99 0.53 -21.69
N GLN A 240 19.93 0.29 -20.37
CA GLN A 240 20.15 1.34 -19.39
C GLN A 240 21.62 1.76 -19.39
N ALA A 241 21.89 3.05 -19.66
CA ALA A 241 23.22 3.63 -19.53
C ALA A 241 23.73 3.62 -18.08
N SER A 242 22.82 3.74 -17.11
CA SER A 242 23.09 3.65 -15.67
C SER A 242 21.78 3.36 -14.92
N ARG A 243 21.88 2.88 -13.68
CA ARG A 243 20.69 2.64 -12.86
C ARG A 243 20.01 3.96 -12.46
N PRO A 244 18.68 3.97 -12.30
CA PRO A 244 17.99 5.16 -11.82
C PRO A 244 18.46 5.58 -10.42
N GLY A 245 18.57 6.89 -10.20
CA GLY A 245 19.05 7.46 -8.94
C GLY A 245 18.07 7.31 -7.78
N ARG A 246 18.54 7.62 -6.56
CA ARG A 246 17.80 7.44 -5.30
C ARG A 246 16.66 8.46 -5.08
N THR A 247 16.63 9.57 -5.82
CA THR A 247 15.82 10.76 -5.54
C THR A 247 14.53 10.87 -6.35
N THR A 248 14.29 9.99 -7.32
CA THR A 248 13.07 10.03 -8.14
C THR A 248 11.85 9.61 -7.32
N SER A 249 10.98 10.60 -7.04
CA SER A 249 9.59 10.48 -6.58
C SER A 249 9.27 9.26 -5.71
N ASN A 250 9.95 9.12 -4.58
CA ASN A 250 9.70 8.07 -3.60
C ASN A 250 8.88 8.62 -2.42
N PHE A 251 7.64 8.17 -2.25
CA PHE A 251 6.81 8.57 -1.12
C PHE A 251 6.15 7.38 -0.44
N VAL A 252 5.79 7.58 0.83
CA VAL A 252 5.14 6.60 1.69
C VAL A 252 3.62 6.75 1.54
N LEU A 253 2.92 5.65 1.27
CA LEU A 253 1.45 5.63 1.20
C LEU A 253 0.83 5.39 2.57
N THR A 254 1.36 4.41 3.30
CA THR A 254 0.87 4.00 4.62
C THR A 254 2.01 3.33 5.38
N ASP A 255 2.07 3.55 6.69
CA ASP A 255 3.04 2.95 7.62
C ASP A 255 2.45 1.79 8.44
N PHE A 256 1.17 1.46 8.26
CA PHE A 256 0.44 0.50 9.13
C PHE A 256 0.23 -0.85 8.46
N VAL A 257 1.30 -1.36 7.84
CA VAL A 257 1.31 -2.66 7.15
C VAL A 257 2.11 -3.65 7.99
N ASP A 258 1.66 -4.90 8.01
CA ASP A 258 2.42 -5.95 8.66
C ASP A 258 3.70 -6.26 7.86
N ARG A 259 4.75 -6.67 8.55
CA ARG A 259 6.00 -7.09 7.91
C ARG A 259 5.92 -8.53 7.42
N ILE A 260 5.32 -9.42 8.21
CA ILE A 260 5.34 -10.85 7.93
C ILE A 260 4.17 -11.23 7.03
N GLY A 261 2.97 -10.76 7.37
CA GLY A 261 1.76 -10.86 6.57
C GLY A 261 0.84 -12.00 7.01
N LEU A 262 0.83 -13.08 6.24
CA LEU A 262 -0.11 -14.17 6.40
C LEU A 262 0.34 -15.12 7.51
N TYR A 263 -0.63 -15.51 8.35
CA TYR A 263 -0.43 -16.49 9.41
C TYR A 263 -1.40 -17.65 9.26
N ASP A 264 -0.95 -18.87 9.57
CA ASP A 264 -1.83 -20.03 9.65
C ASP A 264 -2.58 -20.05 11.01
N GLY A 265 -3.50 -21.01 11.18
CA GLY A 265 -4.25 -21.17 12.43
C GLY A 265 -3.37 -21.49 13.65
N ALA A 266 -2.11 -21.88 13.45
CA ALA A 266 -1.12 -22.14 14.50
C ALA A 266 -0.20 -20.91 14.77
N GLY A 267 -0.34 -19.85 13.98
CA GLY A 267 0.47 -18.63 14.07
C GLY A 267 1.86 -18.73 13.42
N ASN A 268 2.08 -19.71 12.54
CA ASN A 268 3.26 -19.76 11.66
C ASN A 268 3.02 -18.94 10.39
N LYS A 269 4.09 -18.62 9.65
CA LYS A 269 3.96 -17.97 8.33
C LYS A 269 3.12 -18.84 7.40
N ALA A 270 2.02 -18.28 6.89
CA ALA A 270 1.18 -18.93 5.90
C ALA A 270 1.54 -18.51 4.48
N GLN A 271 1.20 -19.37 3.52
CA GLN A 271 1.36 -19.10 2.11
C GLN A 271 0.14 -18.38 1.55
N PRO A 272 0.32 -17.51 0.54
CA PRO A 272 -0.79 -16.93 -0.20
C PRO A 272 -1.61 -18.05 -0.86
N PRO A 273 -2.96 -17.99 -0.83
CA PRO A 273 -3.81 -18.94 -1.55
C PRO A 273 -3.41 -19.04 -3.02
N ILE A 274 -3.39 -20.25 -3.58
CA ILE A 274 -3.13 -20.44 -5.01
C ILE A 274 -4.40 -20.08 -5.77
N LEU A 275 -4.26 -19.19 -6.75
CA LEU A 275 -5.33 -18.82 -7.68
C LEU A 275 -4.96 -19.31 -9.07
N ASN A 276 -5.80 -20.18 -9.65
CA ASN A 276 -5.53 -20.76 -10.97
C ASN A 276 -5.41 -19.68 -12.05
N GLY A 277 -4.29 -19.68 -12.76
CA GLY A 277 -3.99 -18.70 -13.81
C GLY A 277 -3.52 -17.33 -13.29
N TYR A 278 -3.21 -17.20 -12.01
CA TYR A 278 -2.56 -16.00 -11.49
C TYR A 278 -1.18 -16.32 -10.93
N GLU A 279 -0.27 -15.38 -11.14
CA GLU A 279 1.06 -15.39 -10.55
C GLU A 279 1.13 -14.44 -9.36
N VAL A 280 1.59 -14.94 -8.22
CA VAL A 280 1.73 -14.17 -7.00
C VAL A 280 3.04 -13.37 -7.00
N THR A 281 2.95 -12.12 -6.58
CA THR A 281 4.06 -11.18 -6.51
C THR A 281 4.16 -10.60 -5.09
N PRO A 282 5.35 -10.60 -4.45
CA PRO A 282 6.61 -11.13 -4.97
C PRO A 282 6.60 -12.66 -5.04
N ARG A 283 7.26 -13.25 -6.05
CA ARG A 283 7.35 -14.72 -6.17
C ARG A 283 8.23 -15.29 -5.07
N ARG A 284 7.92 -16.51 -4.65
CA ARG A 284 8.75 -17.27 -3.71
C ARG A 284 10.09 -17.63 -4.36
N GLU A 285 11.20 -17.26 -3.73
CA GLU A 285 12.53 -17.77 -4.07
C GLU A 285 12.65 -19.24 -3.62
N SER A 286 13.52 -20.03 -4.27
CA SER A 286 13.58 -21.51 -4.15
C SER A 286 13.85 -22.06 -2.74
N SER A 287 14.22 -21.23 -1.75
CA SER A 287 14.42 -21.63 -0.35
C SER A 287 13.31 -21.13 0.58
N ALA A 288 12.82 -22.01 1.47
CA ALA A 288 11.85 -21.65 2.52
C ALA A 288 12.35 -20.57 3.50
N SER A 289 13.66 -20.38 3.63
CA SER A 289 14.26 -19.31 4.44
C SER A 289 14.08 -17.91 3.86
N ASN A 290 13.78 -17.81 2.56
CA ASN A 290 13.75 -16.56 1.79
C ASN A 290 12.32 -16.21 1.33
N GLU A 291 11.29 -16.66 2.04
CA GLU A 291 9.92 -16.30 1.68
C GLU A 291 9.73 -14.77 1.80
N PRO A 292 9.33 -14.09 0.70
CA PRO A 292 9.17 -12.65 0.74
C PRO A 292 8.07 -12.25 1.71
N PRO A 293 8.19 -11.07 2.33
CA PRO A 293 7.18 -10.56 3.25
C PRO A 293 5.81 -10.46 2.58
N ARG A 294 4.75 -10.90 3.27
CA ARG A 294 3.37 -11.00 2.75
C ARG A 294 2.42 -9.94 3.31
N GLY A 295 2.98 -8.89 3.92
CA GLY A 295 2.22 -7.71 4.36
C GLY A 295 1.50 -7.01 3.20
N PHE A 296 2.10 -7.07 2.02
CA PHE A 296 1.57 -6.54 0.80
C PHE A 296 1.96 -7.50 -0.33
N TYR A 297 0.97 -7.99 -1.06
CA TYR A 297 1.18 -8.90 -2.17
C TYR A 297 0.08 -8.76 -3.20
N VAL A 298 0.38 -9.13 -4.44
CA VAL A 298 -0.56 -9.02 -5.56
C VAL A 298 -0.60 -10.32 -6.36
N TYR A 299 -1.72 -10.59 -7.00
CA TYR A 299 -1.85 -11.63 -8.01
C TYR A 299 -2.02 -10.97 -9.37
N VAL A 300 -1.28 -11.42 -10.37
CA VAL A 300 -1.35 -10.90 -11.73
C VAL A 300 -1.72 -12.05 -12.67
N LYS A 301 -2.69 -11.81 -13.54
CA LYS A 301 -3.13 -12.76 -14.58
C LYS A 301 -3.00 -12.12 -15.96
N GLY A 302 -2.65 -12.90 -16.97
CA GLY A 302 -2.57 -12.48 -18.36
C GLY A 302 -1.17 -12.06 -18.82
N THR A 303 -0.14 -12.17 -17.97
CA THR A 303 1.26 -11.89 -18.33
C THR A 303 1.84 -12.88 -19.33
N GLU A 304 1.32 -14.10 -19.39
CA GLU A 304 1.68 -15.12 -20.37
C GLU A 304 1.45 -14.65 -21.81
N ASN A 305 0.58 -13.66 -22.02
CA ASN A 305 0.29 -13.07 -23.32
C ASN A 305 1.18 -11.86 -23.64
N LYS A 306 2.24 -11.60 -22.86
CA LYS A 306 3.22 -10.52 -23.07
C LYS A 306 2.58 -9.12 -23.31
N GLY A 307 1.42 -8.86 -22.70
CA GLY A 307 0.69 -7.59 -22.85
C GLY A 307 -0.36 -7.54 -23.98
N ALA A 308 -0.54 -8.62 -24.74
CA ALA A 308 -1.53 -8.68 -25.83
C ALA A 308 -2.99 -8.74 -25.33
N LEU A 309 -3.22 -9.26 -24.12
CA LEU A 309 -4.53 -9.35 -23.49
C LEU A 309 -4.66 -8.43 -22.28
N ASN A 310 -5.90 -8.15 -21.88
CA ASN A 310 -6.20 -7.43 -20.65
C ASN A 310 -5.65 -8.21 -19.44
N GLN A 311 -4.94 -7.53 -18.53
CA GLN A 311 -4.39 -8.15 -17.33
C GLN A 311 -5.29 -7.86 -16.13
N GLU A 312 -5.52 -8.87 -15.31
CA GLU A 312 -6.24 -8.70 -14.04
C GLU A 312 -5.23 -8.70 -12.88
N VAL A 313 -5.38 -7.73 -11.99
CA VAL A 313 -4.55 -7.58 -10.79
C VAL A 313 -5.43 -7.65 -9.55
N VAL A 314 -5.15 -8.61 -8.67
CA VAL A 314 -5.77 -8.70 -7.33
C VAL A 314 -4.75 -8.17 -6.33
N ILE A 315 -5.10 -7.09 -5.64
CA ILE A 315 -4.23 -6.44 -4.67
C ILE A 315 -4.67 -6.84 -3.27
N ARG A 316 -3.73 -7.30 -2.43
CA ARG A 316 -3.99 -7.64 -1.03
C ARG A 316 -3.02 -6.96 -0.09
N ILE A 317 -3.56 -6.38 0.99
CA ILE A 317 -2.79 -5.74 2.05
C ILE A 317 -3.20 -6.34 3.39
N GLN A 318 -2.20 -6.75 4.16
CA GLN A 318 -2.32 -7.14 5.56
C GLN A 318 -1.80 -6.00 6.43
N GLY A 319 -2.72 -5.30 7.06
CA GLY A 319 -2.49 -4.21 7.98
C GLY A 319 -2.15 -4.65 9.39
N ASP A 320 -1.45 -3.79 10.10
CA ASP A 320 -1.26 -3.88 11.55
C ASP A 320 -1.33 -2.47 12.18
N ALA A 321 -2.13 -2.33 13.23
CA ALA A 321 -2.29 -1.07 13.97
C ALA A 321 -1.11 -0.77 14.93
N ALA A 322 -0.02 -1.55 14.88
CA ALA A 322 1.18 -1.29 15.64
C ALA A 322 1.71 0.14 15.39
N GLY A 323 2.03 0.84 16.47
CA GLY A 323 2.46 2.24 16.43
C GLY A 323 1.32 3.27 16.58
N ARG A 324 0.05 2.85 16.53
CA ARG A 324 -1.09 3.72 16.88
C ARG A 324 -1.14 3.97 18.39
N PRO A 325 -1.62 5.16 18.84
CA PRO A 325 -1.91 5.41 20.25
C PRO A 325 -2.87 4.35 20.81
N GLY A 326 -2.62 3.87 22.03
CA GLY A 326 -3.46 2.84 22.68
C GLY A 326 -3.13 1.40 22.30
N VAL A 327 -2.23 1.17 21.33
CA VAL A 327 -1.74 -0.17 20.96
C VAL A 327 -0.35 -0.37 21.56
N ALA A 328 -0.26 -1.22 22.59
CA ALA A 328 0.99 -1.46 23.30
C ALA A 328 1.97 -2.32 22.47
N GLY A 329 3.17 -1.78 22.22
CA GLY A 329 4.37 -2.52 21.83
C GLY A 329 4.36 -3.17 20.43
N VAL A 330 5.42 -2.92 19.67
CA VAL A 330 5.68 -3.62 18.40
C VAL A 330 6.32 -4.98 18.70
N ASN A 331 5.55 -5.97 19.17
CA ASN A 331 6.10 -7.33 19.33
C ASN A 331 6.31 -7.95 17.93
N LEU A 332 7.55 -7.90 17.43
CA LEU A 332 7.92 -8.16 16.03
C LEU A 332 7.45 -9.50 15.45
N ALA A 333 7.07 -10.48 16.29
CA ALA A 333 6.68 -11.81 15.83
C ALA A 333 5.23 -11.92 15.30
N ARG A 334 4.28 -11.13 15.84
CA ARG A 334 2.84 -11.26 15.49
C ARG A 334 2.12 -9.92 15.38
N PRO A 335 1.15 -9.76 14.46
CA PRO A 335 0.36 -8.55 14.31
C PRO A 335 -0.46 -8.32 15.57
N VAL A 336 -0.64 -7.05 15.95
CA VAL A 336 -1.39 -6.69 17.15
C VAL A 336 -2.88 -6.62 16.82
N ILE A 337 -3.22 -6.02 15.67
CA ILE A 337 -4.58 -5.93 15.16
C ILE A 337 -4.54 -6.20 13.65
N PRO A 338 -4.63 -7.48 13.21
CA PRO A 338 -4.55 -7.81 11.80
C PRO A 338 -5.79 -7.32 11.05
N ILE A 339 -5.56 -6.67 9.92
CA ILE A 339 -6.61 -6.16 9.02
C ILE A 339 -6.29 -6.64 7.61
N SER A 340 -7.17 -7.41 6.99
CA SER A 340 -6.98 -7.86 5.60
C SER A 340 -7.89 -7.08 4.67
N LEU A 341 -7.32 -6.47 3.63
CA LEU A 341 -8.06 -5.84 2.54
C LEU A 341 -7.71 -6.49 1.20
N GLU A 342 -8.70 -6.61 0.32
CA GLU A 342 -8.54 -7.07 -1.06
C GLU A 342 -9.27 -6.12 -2.01
N THR A 343 -8.67 -5.84 -3.16
CA THR A 343 -9.37 -5.25 -4.30
C THR A 343 -8.92 -5.88 -5.61
N ARG A 344 -9.76 -5.78 -6.63
CA ARG A 344 -9.51 -6.34 -7.97
C ARG A 344 -9.60 -5.26 -9.02
N VAL A 345 -8.63 -5.26 -9.92
CA VAL A 345 -8.52 -4.28 -10.99
C VAL A 345 -8.27 -4.99 -12.30
N LEU A 346 -9.11 -4.70 -13.30
CA LEU A 346 -8.87 -5.10 -14.68
C LEU A 346 -8.18 -3.95 -15.40
N THR A 347 -7.01 -4.23 -15.96
CA THR A 347 -6.23 -3.29 -16.78
C THR A 347 -6.50 -3.59 -18.25
N ARG A 348 -6.53 -2.55 -19.09
CA ARG A 348 -6.72 -2.71 -20.53
C ARG A 348 -5.36 -2.61 -21.21
N GLY A 349 -4.85 -3.72 -21.72
CA GLY A 349 -3.63 -3.72 -22.53
C GLY A 349 -3.82 -2.84 -23.77
N VAL A 350 -2.81 -2.05 -24.13
CA VAL A 350 -2.87 -1.06 -25.22
C VAL A 350 -1.99 -1.43 -26.41
N THR A 351 -1.08 -2.40 -26.29
CA THR A 351 -0.14 -2.76 -27.36
C THR A 351 -0.59 -3.98 -28.16
N ASP A 352 -0.63 -3.83 -29.49
CA ASP A 352 -0.83 -4.89 -30.48
C ASP A 352 -1.90 -5.92 -30.12
N LYS A 353 -3.14 -5.44 -29.91
CA LYS A 353 -4.29 -6.33 -30.02
C LYS A 353 -4.37 -6.78 -31.46
N ALA A 354 -3.89 -7.99 -31.74
CA ALA A 354 -4.24 -8.67 -32.97
C ALA A 354 -5.78 -8.67 -33.04
N ALA A 355 -6.32 -8.01 -34.06
CA ALA A 355 -7.72 -8.14 -34.39
C ALA A 355 -7.92 -9.61 -34.78
N GLU A 356 -8.61 -10.36 -33.93
CA GLU A 356 -9.09 -11.69 -34.26
C GLU A 356 -10.23 -11.60 -35.27
#